data_AF-A0A5N7MVH9-F1
#
_entry.id   AF-A0A5N7MVH9-F1
#
_cell.length_a   1.000
_cell.length_b   1.000
_cell.length_c   1.000
_cell.angle_alpha   90.00
_cell.angle_beta   90.00
_cell.angle_gamma   90.00
#
_symmetry.space_group_name_H-M   'P 1'
#
loop_
_entity.id
_entity.type
_entity.pdbx_description
1 polymer ?
#
loop_
_entity_poly.entity_id
_entity_poly.type
_entity_poly.pdbx_seq_one_letter_code
_entity_poly.pdbx_strand_id
1 'polypeptide(L)'
;VVRLDRLARSVSHLLEVIETLEEKGAHFKSLRDPIDTSTPQGVFSLQVLGAVAQLERSLISERTKAGMKAAVAKGKRPGNPGLREGRPEAIRKTALARDRVYLGDLLTAANSFLPVVRQMRPDHSWRDVVQVLNARGQRWTDQSLRRAIKRLVAERMAEPELLRKAGRRPPDDRIMTLIAGIAISNPTLTLREIGAQLEGMRERTPRGGREWKASSVKFQLDRARKIGLAVPDIQ
;
A
#
# COMPACT_ATOMS: atom_id res chain seq x y z
N VAL A 1 -8.70 10.54 27.86
CA VAL A 1 -7.41 11.17 27.46
C VAL A 1 -7.25 12.48 28.23
N VAL A 2 -6.02 12.97 28.50
CA VAL A 2 -5.81 14.21 29.29
C VAL A 2 -6.33 15.46 28.56
N ARG A 3 -6.14 15.53 27.24
CA ARG A 3 -6.63 16.62 26.36
C ARG A 3 -6.88 16.13 24.94
N LEU A 4 -7.70 16.85 24.19
CA LEU A 4 -8.06 16.55 22.80
C LEU A 4 -6.86 16.53 21.83
N ASP A 5 -5.91 17.45 22.00
CA ASP A 5 -4.70 17.57 21.16
C ASP A 5 -3.76 16.36 21.26
N ARG A 6 -3.92 15.54 22.30
CA ARG A 6 -3.16 14.30 22.48
C ARG A 6 -3.78 13.10 21.76
N LEU A 7 -5.05 13.18 21.36
CA LEU A 7 -5.74 12.11 20.66
C LEU A 7 -5.72 12.32 19.15
N ALA A 8 -5.88 13.56 18.68
CA ALA A 8 -6.04 13.83 17.25
C ALA A 8 -5.30 15.08 16.78
N ARG A 9 -4.79 15.02 15.54
CA ARG A 9 -4.07 16.12 14.87
C ARG A 9 -4.99 17.11 14.15
N SER A 10 -6.28 16.80 14.04
CA SER A 10 -7.32 17.67 13.49
C SER A 10 -8.68 17.28 14.06
N VAL A 11 -9.66 18.18 13.98
CA VAL A 11 -11.03 17.90 14.41
C VAL A 11 -11.68 16.80 13.56
N SER A 12 -11.40 16.73 12.26
CA SER A 12 -11.86 15.60 11.42
C SER A 12 -11.32 14.27 11.91
N HIS A 13 -10.02 14.20 12.18
CA HIS A 13 -9.40 12.98 12.71
C HIS A 13 -9.94 12.61 14.09
N LEU A 14 -10.30 13.61 14.92
CA LEU A 14 -10.96 13.36 16.20
C LEU A 14 -12.33 12.70 16.02
N LEU A 15 -13.15 13.22 15.11
CA LEU A 15 -14.48 12.67 14.82
C LEU A 15 -14.37 11.23 14.29
N GLU A 16 -13.45 10.95 13.36
CA GLU A 16 -13.19 9.59 12.84
C GLU A 16 -12.80 8.61 13.96
N VAL A 17 -11.93 9.04 14.88
CA VAL A 17 -11.51 8.22 16.03
C VAL A 17 -12.68 7.95 16.96
N ILE A 18 -13.52 8.96 17.22
CA ILE A 18 -14.68 8.81 18.11
C ILE A 18 -15.73 7.89 17.49
N GLU A 19 -16.01 8.02 16.19
CA GLU A 19 -16.91 7.11 15.45
C GLU A 19 -16.41 5.66 15.54
N THR A 20 -15.10 5.45 15.36
CA THR A 20 -14.48 4.12 15.51
C THR A 20 -14.59 3.56 16.94
N LEU A 21 -14.59 4.43 17.96
CA LEU A 21 -14.77 4.02 19.36
C LEU A 21 -16.22 3.66 19.65
N GLU A 22 -17.17 4.45 19.13
CA GLU A 22 -18.61 4.21 19.28
C GLU A 22 -19.03 2.89 18.61
N GLU A 23 -18.51 2.59 17.42
CA GLU A 23 -18.71 1.29 16.73
C GLU A 23 -18.24 0.10 17.58
N LYS A 24 -17.27 0.32 18.47
CA LYS A 24 -16.73 -0.68 19.39
C LYS A 24 -17.40 -0.65 20.77
N GLY A 25 -18.45 0.15 20.95
CA GLY A 25 -19.19 0.30 22.20
C GLY A 25 -18.42 1.06 23.29
N ALA A 26 -17.45 1.90 22.91
CA ALA A 26 -16.66 2.70 23.83
C ALA A 26 -16.96 4.20 23.70
N HIS A 27 -16.91 4.92 24.82
CA HIS A 27 -17.09 6.37 24.86
C HIS A 27 -15.76 7.10 25.08
N PHE A 28 -15.68 8.33 24.57
CA PHE A 28 -14.55 9.21 24.74
C PHE A 28 -14.80 10.24 25.83
N LYS A 29 -13.86 10.36 26.78
CA LYS A 29 -13.84 11.40 27.80
C LYS A 29 -12.50 12.11 27.84
N SER A 30 -12.53 13.43 27.78
CA SER A 30 -11.38 14.27 28.13
C SER A 30 -11.37 14.55 29.63
N LEU A 31 -10.19 14.51 30.25
CA LEU A 31 -10.03 14.79 31.68
C LEU A 31 -9.94 16.29 31.97
N ARG A 32 -9.50 17.10 31.00
CA ARG A 32 -9.34 18.55 31.17
C ARG A 32 -10.25 19.38 30.26
N ASP A 33 -10.86 18.77 29.25
CA ASP A 33 -11.83 19.43 28.38
C ASP A 33 -13.25 18.96 28.74
N PRO A 34 -14.29 19.80 28.61
CA PRO A 34 -15.67 19.45 28.93
C PRO A 34 -16.32 18.57 27.85
N ILE A 35 -15.61 17.54 27.38
CA ILE A 35 -16.09 16.62 26.33
C ILE A 35 -16.15 15.22 26.90
N ASP A 36 -17.38 14.73 27.04
CA ASP A 36 -17.72 13.38 27.46
C ASP A 36 -18.81 12.80 26.55
N THR A 37 -18.43 11.97 25.59
CA THR A 37 -19.34 11.39 24.59
C THR A 37 -20.23 10.28 25.17
N SER A 38 -20.14 9.97 26.48
CA SER A 38 -21.16 9.17 27.17
C SER A 38 -22.44 9.95 27.49
N THR A 39 -22.41 11.28 27.32
CA THR A 39 -23.54 12.17 27.62
C THR A 39 -24.07 12.83 26.34
N PRO A 40 -25.40 13.03 26.19
CA PRO A 40 -25.96 13.76 25.04
C PRO A 40 -25.36 15.18 24.88
N GLN A 41 -25.07 15.85 26.00
CA GLN A 41 -24.48 17.19 26.02
C GLN A 41 -23.04 17.18 25.48
N GLY A 42 -22.24 16.18 25.83
CA GLY A 42 -20.87 16.04 25.32
C GLY A 42 -20.82 15.66 23.84
N VAL A 43 -21.74 14.80 23.38
CA VAL A 43 -21.91 14.49 21.95
C VAL A 43 -22.31 15.75 21.16
N PHE A 44 -23.28 16.51 21.65
CA PHE A 44 -23.69 17.78 21.03
C PHE A 44 -22.51 18.78 20.96
N SER A 45 -21.79 18.95 22.06
CA SER A 45 -20.64 19.87 22.13
C SER A 45 -19.55 19.49 21.13
N LEU A 46 -19.28 18.18 20.99
CA LEU A 46 -18.34 17.66 20.00
C LEU A 46 -18.79 17.95 18.57
N GLN A 47 -20.08 17.74 18.25
CA GLN A 47 -20.63 18.02 16.93
C GLN A 47 -20.56 19.50 16.57
N VAL A 48 -20.87 20.39 17.52
CA VAL A 48 -20.74 21.84 17.34
C VAL A 48 -19.28 22.23 17.08
N LEU A 49 -18.33 21.70 17.84
CA LEU A 49 -16.90 21.93 17.60
C LEU A 49 -16.46 21.40 16.22
N GLY A 50 -16.99 20.26 15.79
CA GLY A 50 -16.83 19.72 14.45
C GLY A 50 -17.32 20.68 13.37
N ALA A 51 -18.54 21.20 13.53
CA ALA A 51 -19.15 22.14 12.61
C ALA A 51 -18.38 23.48 12.54
N VAL A 52 -17.94 24.01 13.68
CA VAL A 52 -17.12 25.24 13.74
C VAL A 52 -15.78 25.03 13.02
N ALA A 53 -15.09 23.93 13.28
CA ALA A 53 -13.81 23.63 12.61
C ALA A 53 -14.00 23.45 11.09
N GLN A 54 -15.13 22.90 10.65
CA GLN A 54 -15.47 22.81 9.24
C GLN A 54 -15.76 24.17 8.60
N LEU A 55 -16.49 25.04 9.32
CA LEU A 55 -16.74 26.42 8.90
C LEU A 55 -15.43 27.20 8.74
N GLU A 56 -14.54 27.16 9.73
CA GLU A 56 -13.24 27.83 9.66
C GLU A 56 -12.41 27.39 8.46
N ARG A 57 -12.33 26.06 8.21
CA ARG A 57 -11.63 25.53 7.03
C ARG A 57 -12.25 26.04 5.72
N SER A 58 -13.58 26.10 5.67
CA SER A 58 -14.31 26.60 4.51
C SER A 58 -14.04 28.09 4.28
N LEU A 59 -14.06 28.91 5.34
CA LEU A 59 -13.75 30.34 5.27
C LEU A 59 -12.28 30.62 4.88
N ILE A 60 -11.32 29.83 5.38
CA ILE A 60 -9.91 29.92 4.95
C ILE A 60 -9.78 29.61 3.45
N SER A 61 -10.45 28.56 2.99
CA SER A 61 -10.48 28.17 1.57
C SER A 61 -11.08 29.26 0.71
N GLU A 62 -12.23 29.82 1.12
CA GLU A 62 -12.91 30.91 0.45
C GLU A 62 -12.03 32.15 0.35
N ARG A 63 -11.43 32.58 1.46
CA ARG A 63 -10.51 33.73 1.51
C ARG A 63 -9.28 33.51 0.62
N THR A 64 -8.73 32.31 0.61
CA THR A 64 -7.59 31.95 -0.25
C THR A 64 -7.98 32.04 -1.73
N LYS A 65 -9.15 31.51 -2.11
CA LYS A 65 -9.68 31.59 -3.47
C LYS A 65 -9.95 33.04 -3.89
N ALA A 66 -10.57 33.84 -3.02
CA ALA A 66 -10.80 35.26 -3.26
C ALA A 66 -9.47 36.02 -3.45
N GLY A 67 -8.48 35.76 -2.60
CA GLY A 67 -7.14 36.32 -2.72
C GLY A 67 -6.44 35.93 -4.02
N MET A 68 -6.52 34.66 -4.42
CA MET A 68 -6.00 34.20 -5.71
C MET A 68 -6.69 34.89 -6.89
N LYS A 69 -8.03 35.00 -6.87
CA LYS A 69 -8.80 35.68 -7.92
C LYS A 69 -8.40 37.16 -8.03
N ALA A 70 -8.25 37.85 -6.90
CA ALA A 70 -7.79 39.23 -6.87
C ALA A 70 -6.34 39.39 -7.37
N ALA A 71 -5.45 38.45 -7.02
CA ALA A 71 -4.07 38.46 -7.52
C ALA A 71 -4.03 38.25 -9.04
N VAL A 72 -4.83 37.33 -9.57
CA VAL A 72 -4.98 37.09 -11.02
C VAL A 72 -5.54 38.33 -11.72
N ALA A 73 -6.56 38.98 -11.16
CA ALA A 73 -7.10 40.23 -11.71
C ALA A 73 -6.06 41.36 -11.74
N LYS A 74 -5.11 41.38 -10.79
CA LYS A 74 -3.95 42.29 -10.77
C LYS A 74 -2.79 41.83 -11.68
N GLY A 75 -3.02 40.85 -12.56
CA GLY A 75 -2.02 40.33 -13.49
C GLY A 75 -1.01 39.34 -12.91
N LYS A 76 -1.10 38.98 -11.62
CA LYS A 76 -0.20 37.97 -11.03
C LYS A 76 -0.61 36.58 -11.49
N ARG A 77 0.36 35.77 -11.92
CA ARG A 77 0.10 34.38 -12.35
C ARG A 77 0.54 33.39 -11.25
N PRO A 78 -0.39 32.72 -10.53
CA PRO A 78 -0.04 31.82 -9.43
C PRO A 78 0.66 30.55 -9.91
N GLY A 79 1.63 30.01 -9.16
CA GLY A 79 2.45 28.85 -9.55
C GLY A 79 3.93 29.21 -9.79
N ASN A 80 4.78 28.23 -10.08
CA ASN A 80 6.22 28.46 -10.31
C ASN A 80 6.46 29.02 -11.73
N PRO A 81 6.95 30.26 -11.90
CA PRO A 81 7.24 30.84 -13.21
C PRO A 81 8.24 30.01 -14.01
N GLY A 82 9.28 29.48 -13.35
CA GLY A 82 10.30 28.68 -14.01
C GLY A 82 9.77 27.35 -14.57
N LEU A 83 8.74 26.75 -13.96
CA LEU A 83 8.10 25.56 -14.53
C LEU A 83 7.24 25.90 -15.74
N ARG A 84 6.55 27.05 -15.72
CA ARG A 84 5.72 27.49 -16.86
C ARG A 84 6.55 27.81 -18.09
N GLU A 85 7.69 28.43 -17.88
CA GLU A 85 8.62 28.80 -18.94
C GLU A 85 9.49 27.62 -19.39
N GLY A 86 9.29 26.43 -18.80
CA GLY A 86 10.08 25.24 -19.13
C GLY A 86 11.56 25.37 -18.74
N ARG A 87 11.91 26.24 -17.78
CA ARG A 87 13.30 26.45 -17.37
C ARG A 87 13.89 25.14 -16.84
N PRO A 88 15.03 24.67 -17.41
CA PRO A 88 15.62 23.39 -17.03
C PRO A 88 15.91 23.27 -15.53
N GLU A 89 16.36 24.35 -14.90
CA GLU A 89 16.65 24.39 -13.47
C GLU A 89 15.41 24.19 -12.59
N ALA A 90 14.28 24.82 -12.95
CA ALA A 90 13.03 24.68 -12.22
C ALA A 90 12.49 23.24 -12.34
N ILE A 91 12.55 22.66 -13.54
CA ILE A 91 12.17 21.27 -13.79
C ILE A 91 13.06 20.32 -12.97
N ARG A 92 14.38 20.51 -13.02
CA ARG A 92 15.35 19.71 -12.25
C ARG A 92 15.09 19.81 -10.75
N LYS A 93 14.89 21.02 -10.22
CA LYS A 93 14.61 21.23 -8.79
C LYS A 93 13.33 20.52 -8.35
N THR A 94 12.25 20.63 -9.12
CA THR A 94 11.00 19.93 -8.82
C THR A 94 11.13 18.41 -8.97
N ALA A 95 11.87 17.93 -9.97
CA ALA A 95 12.16 16.51 -10.15
C ALA A 95 12.95 15.96 -8.96
N LEU A 96 14.01 16.63 -8.53
CA LEU A 96 14.80 16.25 -7.35
C LEU A 96 13.97 16.24 -6.07
N ALA A 97 13.07 17.21 -5.88
CA ALA A 97 12.18 17.22 -4.73
C ALA A 97 11.24 16.01 -4.73
N ARG A 98 10.62 15.69 -5.88
CA ARG A 98 9.78 14.50 -6.04
C ARG A 98 10.57 13.20 -5.84
N ASP A 99 11.78 13.15 -6.36
CA ASP A 99 12.67 11.99 -6.27
C ASP A 99 13.07 11.69 -4.82
N ARG A 100 13.35 12.73 -4.03
CA ARG A 100 13.63 12.58 -2.58
C ARG A 100 12.42 12.03 -1.82
N VAL A 101 11.23 12.56 -2.08
CA VAL A 101 9.99 12.07 -1.45
C VAL A 101 9.76 10.60 -1.81
N TYR A 102 9.84 10.29 -3.11
CA TYR A 102 9.69 8.93 -3.60
C TYR A 102 10.70 7.96 -2.97
N LEU A 103 11.97 8.35 -2.87
CA LEU A 103 12.99 7.51 -2.24
C LEU A 103 12.69 7.27 -0.75
N GLY A 104 12.27 8.30 -0.02
CA GLY A 104 11.89 8.16 1.39
C GLY A 104 10.74 7.18 1.60
N ASP A 105 9.67 7.31 0.81
CA ASP A 105 8.52 6.40 0.83
C ASP A 105 8.95 4.97 0.46
N LEU A 106 9.80 4.84 -0.55
CA LEU A 106 10.31 3.56 -1.02
C LEU A 106 11.15 2.85 0.04
N LEU A 107 12.04 3.56 0.74
CA LEU A 107 12.86 3.01 1.81
C LEU A 107 12.00 2.55 2.99
N THR A 108 10.96 3.31 3.33
CA THR A 108 9.98 2.92 4.36
C THR A 108 9.27 1.63 3.98
N ALA A 109 8.89 1.48 2.71
CA ALA A 109 8.25 0.27 2.19
C ALA A 109 9.22 -0.89 1.96
N ALA A 110 10.54 -0.66 1.87
CA ALA A 110 11.53 -1.67 1.45
C ALA A 110 11.50 -2.93 2.31
N ASN A 111 11.33 -2.79 3.63
CA ASN A 111 11.26 -3.92 4.56
C ASN A 111 10.12 -4.90 4.24
N SER A 112 9.05 -4.42 3.59
CA SER A 112 7.88 -5.25 3.27
C SER A 112 8.06 -6.12 2.01
N PHE A 113 8.80 -5.64 1.00
CA PHE A 113 8.88 -6.30 -0.31
C PHE A 113 10.27 -6.80 -0.67
N LEU A 114 11.34 -6.12 -0.24
CA LEU A 114 12.71 -6.43 -0.64
C LEU A 114 13.15 -7.86 -0.26
N PRO A 115 12.79 -8.41 0.92
CA PRO A 115 13.11 -9.80 1.26
C PRO A 115 12.56 -10.82 0.25
N VAL A 116 11.31 -10.63 -0.21
CA VAL A 116 10.68 -11.49 -1.21
C VAL A 116 11.38 -11.39 -2.55
N VAL A 117 11.72 -10.16 -2.97
CA VAL A 117 12.46 -9.94 -4.21
C VAL A 117 13.82 -10.63 -4.16
N ARG A 118 14.55 -10.55 -3.04
CA ARG A 118 15.83 -11.25 -2.84
C ARG A 118 15.72 -12.75 -2.88
N GLN A 119 14.65 -13.30 -2.30
CA GLN A 119 14.42 -14.75 -2.32
C GLN A 119 14.08 -15.28 -3.72
N MET A 120 13.35 -14.49 -4.51
CA MET A 120 12.83 -14.96 -5.80
C MET A 120 13.70 -14.57 -7.00
N ARG A 121 14.43 -13.45 -6.94
CA ARG A 121 15.24 -12.97 -8.06
C ARG A 121 16.69 -13.38 -7.87
N PRO A 122 17.39 -13.79 -8.95
CA PRO A 122 16.99 -13.67 -10.35
C PRO A 122 16.18 -14.84 -10.94
N ASP A 123 15.98 -15.92 -10.17
CA ASP A 123 15.46 -17.20 -10.69
C ASP A 123 14.01 -17.15 -11.19
N HIS A 124 13.18 -16.28 -10.62
CA HIS A 124 11.77 -16.13 -10.96
C HIS A 124 11.52 -14.88 -11.81
N SER A 125 10.46 -14.90 -12.62
CA SER A 125 10.10 -13.74 -13.44
C SER A 125 9.55 -12.60 -12.57
N TRP A 126 9.63 -11.36 -13.07
CA TRP A 126 9.04 -10.21 -12.37
C TRP A 126 7.54 -10.38 -12.12
N ARG A 127 6.83 -11.02 -13.05
CA ARG A 127 5.40 -11.31 -12.93
C ARG A 127 5.11 -12.20 -11.72
N ASP A 128 5.91 -13.25 -11.52
CA ASP A 128 5.72 -14.19 -10.41
C ASP A 128 5.99 -13.48 -9.07
N VAL A 129 7.04 -12.66 -9.01
CA VAL A 129 7.35 -11.85 -7.81
C VAL A 129 6.21 -10.88 -7.49
N VAL A 130 5.71 -10.17 -8.49
CA VAL A 130 4.58 -9.24 -8.32
C VAL A 130 3.33 -9.98 -7.85
N GLN A 131 3.07 -11.16 -8.39
CA GLN A 131 1.93 -11.98 -7.99
C GLN A 131 2.00 -12.37 -6.51
N VAL A 132 3.17 -12.78 -6.02
CA VAL A 132 3.39 -13.09 -4.60
C VAL A 132 3.26 -11.84 -3.72
N LEU A 133 3.84 -10.72 -4.12
CA LEU A 133 3.73 -9.46 -3.35
C LEU A 133 2.29 -8.97 -3.27
N ASN A 134 1.55 -9.03 -4.37
CA ASN A 134 0.16 -8.58 -4.42
C ASN A 134 -0.76 -9.50 -3.62
N ALA A 135 -0.48 -10.80 -3.57
CA ALA A 135 -1.17 -11.73 -2.69
C ALA A 135 -0.97 -11.39 -1.19
N ARG A 136 0.09 -10.67 -0.82
CA ARG A 136 0.32 -10.14 0.55
C ARG A 136 -0.33 -8.77 0.80
N GLY A 137 -1.30 -8.37 -0.04
CA GLY A 137 -1.99 -7.08 0.07
C GLY A 137 -1.23 -5.88 -0.49
N GLN A 138 -0.07 -6.10 -1.13
CA GLN A 138 0.66 -5.03 -1.82
C GLN A 138 0.05 -4.74 -3.20
N ARG A 139 0.47 -3.62 -3.82
CA ARG A 139 -0.03 -3.20 -5.13
C ARG A 139 1.13 -2.83 -6.05
N TRP A 140 1.70 -3.83 -6.68
CA TRP A 140 2.79 -3.69 -7.65
C TRP A 140 2.36 -4.06 -9.07
N THR A 141 3.05 -3.45 -10.02
CA THR A 141 3.13 -3.87 -11.41
C THR A 141 4.55 -4.30 -11.71
N ASP A 142 4.77 -5.13 -12.73
CA ASP A 142 6.12 -5.53 -13.16
C ASP A 142 7.02 -4.32 -13.40
N GLN A 143 6.49 -3.26 -14.02
CA GLN A 143 7.26 -2.05 -14.31
C GLN A 143 7.55 -1.22 -13.06
N SER A 144 6.58 -1.04 -12.17
CA SER A 144 6.77 -0.24 -10.96
C SER A 144 7.74 -0.91 -9.99
N LEU A 145 7.63 -2.23 -9.80
CA LEU A 145 8.56 -2.98 -8.95
C LEU A 145 9.98 -2.97 -9.53
N ARG A 146 10.12 -3.18 -10.84
CA ARG A 146 11.43 -3.15 -11.49
C ARG A 146 12.07 -1.76 -11.44
N ARG A 147 11.29 -0.68 -11.53
CA ARG A 147 11.77 0.70 -11.34
C ARG A 147 12.23 0.93 -9.89
N ALA A 148 11.46 0.48 -8.91
CA ALA A 148 11.82 0.54 -7.50
C ALA A 148 13.15 -0.18 -7.22
N ILE A 149 13.30 -1.42 -7.69
CA ILE A 149 14.56 -2.17 -7.52
C ILE A 149 15.72 -1.52 -8.26
N LYS A 150 15.51 -1.03 -9.49
CA LYS A 150 16.54 -0.23 -10.19
C LYS A 150 16.99 0.97 -9.37
N ARG A 151 16.06 1.66 -8.71
CA ARG A 151 16.40 2.78 -7.85
C ARG A 151 17.21 2.34 -6.64
N LEU A 152 16.79 1.29 -5.93
CA LEU A 152 17.52 0.77 -4.78
C LEU A 152 18.93 0.29 -5.15
N VAL A 153 19.11 -0.34 -6.31
CA VAL A 153 20.43 -0.73 -6.82
C VAL A 153 21.30 0.50 -7.11
N ALA A 154 20.73 1.54 -7.74
CA ALA A 154 21.46 2.78 -8.01
C ALA A 154 21.94 3.48 -6.72
N GLU A 155 21.14 3.40 -5.65
CA GLU A 155 21.47 3.89 -4.30
C GLU A 155 22.32 2.91 -3.48
N ARG A 156 22.76 1.79 -4.06
CA ARG A 156 23.55 0.71 -3.41
C ARG A 156 22.86 0.06 -2.20
N MET A 157 21.53 0.09 -2.17
CA MET A 157 20.69 -0.51 -1.12
C MET A 157 20.17 -1.91 -1.47
N ALA A 158 20.35 -2.34 -2.72
CA ALA A 158 19.96 -3.66 -3.21
C ALA A 158 21.01 -4.22 -4.17
N GLU A 159 21.03 -5.55 -4.31
CA GLU A 159 22.01 -6.26 -5.12
C GLU A 159 21.70 -6.09 -6.62
N PRO A 160 22.69 -5.74 -7.47
CA PRO A 160 22.46 -5.58 -8.91
C PRO A 160 22.00 -6.87 -9.60
N GLU A 161 22.28 -8.02 -8.99
CA GLU A 161 21.91 -9.35 -9.49
C GLU A 161 20.38 -9.53 -9.58
N LEU A 162 19.61 -8.83 -8.74
CA LEU A 162 18.14 -8.87 -8.75
C LEU A 162 17.56 -8.40 -10.10
N LEU A 163 18.31 -7.62 -10.88
CA LEU A 163 17.89 -7.10 -12.18
C LEU A 163 18.20 -8.05 -13.35
N ARG A 164 18.97 -9.13 -13.15
CA ARG A 164 19.34 -10.09 -14.20
C ARG A 164 18.11 -10.73 -14.84
N LYS A 165 18.12 -10.98 -16.15
CA LYS A 165 17.00 -11.63 -16.82
C LYS A 165 16.78 -13.03 -16.21
N ALA A 166 15.53 -13.35 -15.84
CA ALA A 166 15.20 -14.70 -15.36
C ALA A 166 15.45 -15.74 -16.47
N GLY A 167 15.91 -16.93 -16.07
CA GLY A 167 15.99 -18.08 -16.97
C GLY A 167 14.59 -18.49 -17.47
N ARG A 168 14.52 -19.12 -18.65
CA ARG A 168 13.27 -19.76 -19.09
C ARG A 168 13.01 -20.98 -18.22
N ARG A 169 11.89 -20.99 -17.52
CA ARG A 169 11.44 -22.13 -16.72
C ARG A 169 10.40 -22.95 -17.50
N PRO A 170 10.40 -24.29 -17.37
CA PRO A 170 9.32 -25.10 -17.91
C PRO A 170 7.96 -24.67 -17.33
N PRO A 171 6.87 -24.70 -18.12
CA PRO A 171 5.53 -24.26 -17.68
C PRO A 171 5.04 -24.89 -16.37
N ASP A 172 5.45 -26.13 -16.09
CA ASP A 172 5.08 -26.88 -14.89
C ASP A 172 5.56 -26.23 -13.58
N ASP A 173 6.62 -25.42 -13.61
CA ASP A 173 7.17 -24.77 -12.41
C ASP A 173 6.40 -23.48 -12.05
N ARG A 174 5.78 -22.80 -13.03
CA ARG A 174 5.01 -21.56 -12.78
C ARG A 174 3.82 -21.83 -11.86
N ILE A 175 3.12 -22.91 -12.14
CA ILE A 175 1.93 -23.33 -11.40
C ILE A 175 2.32 -23.62 -9.94
N MET A 176 3.42 -24.35 -9.73
CA MET A 176 3.97 -24.62 -8.40
C MET A 176 4.30 -23.34 -7.63
N THR A 177 5.00 -22.36 -8.25
CA THR A 177 5.34 -21.09 -7.60
C THR A 177 4.11 -20.28 -7.24
N LEU A 178 3.10 -20.26 -8.11
CA LEU A 178 1.84 -19.58 -7.84
C LEU A 178 1.13 -20.18 -6.61
N ILE A 179 1.00 -21.50 -6.57
CA ILE A 179 0.34 -22.21 -5.47
C ILE A 179 1.10 -21.98 -4.16
N ALA A 180 2.44 -22.05 -4.20
CA ALA A 180 3.29 -21.72 -3.07
C ALA A 180 3.09 -20.27 -2.60
N GLY A 181 2.99 -19.32 -3.53
CA GLY A 181 2.70 -17.92 -3.24
C GLY A 181 1.37 -17.72 -2.52
N ILE A 182 0.30 -18.37 -2.99
CA ILE A 182 -1.04 -18.31 -2.38
C ILE A 182 -1.00 -18.90 -0.96
N ALA A 183 -0.38 -20.07 -0.80
CA ALA A 183 -0.22 -20.75 0.49
C ALA A 183 0.56 -19.90 1.50
N ILE A 184 1.64 -19.26 1.05
CA ILE A 184 2.44 -18.36 1.89
C ILE A 184 1.65 -17.11 2.30
N SER A 185 0.83 -16.58 1.40
CA SER A 185 0.02 -15.38 1.66
C SER A 185 -1.17 -15.64 2.59
N ASN A 186 -1.75 -16.84 2.54
CA ASN A 186 -2.92 -17.19 3.33
C ASN A 186 -2.73 -18.57 3.97
N PRO A 187 -1.95 -18.66 5.05
CA PRO A 187 -1.62 -19.94 5.70
C PRO A 187 -2.82 -20.65 6.32
N THR A 188 -3.96 -19.95 6.48
CA THR A 188 -5.20 -20.50 7.01
C THR A 188 -6.09 -21.16 5.96
N LEU A 189 -5.80 -20.99 4.66
CA LEU A 189 -6.58 -21.65 3.61
C LEU A 189 -6.27 -23.13 3.56
N THR A 190 -7.30 -23.95 3.41
CA THR A 190 -7.18 -25.38 3.16
C THR A 190 -6.70 -25.66 1.73
N LEU A 191 -6.18 -26.86 1.49
CA LEU A 191 -5.76 -27.29 0.15
C LEU A 191 -6.88 -27.20 -0.91
N ARG A 192 -8.15 -27.38 -0.49
CA ARG A 192 -9.32 -27.28 -1.38
C ARG A 192 -9.62 -25.82 -1.74
N GLU A 193 -9.51 -24.91 -0.79
CA GLU A 193 -9.77 -23.48 -1.01
C GLU A 193 -8.70 -22.85 -1.89
N ILE A 194 -7.44 -23.26 -1.73
CA ILE A 194 -6.36 -22.87 -2.67
C ILE A 194 -6.68 -23.35 -4.08
N GLY A 195 -7.19 -24.58 -4.22
CA GLY A 195 -7.67 -25.11 -5.49
C GLY A 195 -8.78 -24.25 -6.11
N ALA A 196 -9.82 -23.94 -5.35
CA ALA A 196 -10.94 -23.10 -5.80
C ALA A 196 -10.48 -21.68 -6.20
N GLN A 197 -9.50 -21.12 -5.49
CA GLN A 197 -8.93 -19.82 -5.83
C GLN A 197 -8.19 -19.85 -7.18
N LEU A 198 -7.45 -20.92 -7.48
CA LEU A 198 -6.79 -21.10 -8.79
C LEU A 198 -7.81 -21.22 -9.92
N GLU A 199 -8.92 -21.93 -9.69
CA GLU A 199 -10.03 -22.03 -10.64
C GLU A 199 -10.67 -20.67 -10.92
N GLY A 200 -10.91 -19.87 -9.87
CA GLY A 200 -11.40 -18.50 -9.99
C GLY A 200 -10.45 -17.60 -10.78
N MET A 201 -9.14 -17.85 -10.68
CA MET A 201 -8.09 -17.18 -11.47
C MET A 201 -7.96 -17.73 -12.91
N ARG A 202 -8.77 -18.72 -13.29
CA ARG A 202 -8.73 -19.44 -14.58
C ARG A 202 -7.39 -20.12 -14.87
N GLU A 203 -6.67 -20.51 -13.83
CA GLU A 203 -5.40 -21.24 -13.97
C GLU A 203 -5.66 -22.73 -14.13
N ARG A 204 -5.05 -23.33 -15.15
CA ARG A 204 -5.20 -24.77 -15.45
C ARG A 204 -4.25 -25.61 -14.62
N THR A 205 -4.62 -26.86 -14.35
CA THR A 205 -3.71 -27.83 -13.74
C THR A 205 -2.51 -28.09 -14.65
N PRO A 206 -1.39 -28.64 -14.12
CA PRO A 206 -0.23 -28.98 -14.95
C PRO A 206 -0.56 -29.95 -16.09
N ARG A 207 -1.61 -30.77 -15.93
CA ARG A 207 -2.12 -31.69 -16.96
C ARG A 207 -3.19 -31.06 -17.88
N GLY A 208 -3.42 -29.75 -17.78
CA GLY A 208 -4.34 -29.00 -18.65
C GLY A 208 -5.82 -29.03 -18.22
N GLY A 209 -6.14 -29.66 -17.10
CA GLY A 209 -7.49 -29.72 -16.54
C GLY A 209 -7.95 -28.39 -15.94
N ARG A 210 -9.28 -28.23 -15.81
CA ARG A 210 -9.90 -27.03 -15.22
C ARG A 210 -10.23 -27.17 -13.74
N GLU A 211 -10.21 -28.40 -13.21
CA GLU A 211 -10.56 -28.70 -11.83
C GLU A 211 -9.30 -29.02 -11.00
N TRP A 212 -9.17 -28.38 -9.85
CA TRP A 212 -8.04 -28.50 -8.94
C TRP A 212 -8.38 -29.42 -7.77
N LYS A 213 -7.81 -30.63 -7.78
CA LYS A 213 -7.90 -31.56 -6.64
C LYS A 213 -6.92 -31.15 -5.54
N ALA A 214 -7.33 -31.30 -4.28
CA ALA A 214 -6.48 -31.01 -3.10
C ALA A 214 -5.15 -31.77 -3.12
N SER A 215 -5.13 -33.01 -3.62
CA SER A 215 -3.91 -33.80 -3.79
C SER A 215 -2.94 -33.21 -4.82
N SER A 216 -3.45 -32.60 -5.88
CA SER A 216 -2.64 -31.89 -6.89
C SER A 216 -2.05 -30.60 -6.31
N VAL A 217 -2.83 -29.86 -5.52
CA VAL A 217 -2.35 -28.66 -4.80
C VAL A 217 -1.24 -29.05 -3.83
N LYS A 218 -1.49 -30.07 -2.99
CA LYS A 218 -0.49 -30.61 -2.04
C LYS A 218 0.79 -31.05 -2.74
N PHE A 219 0.68 -31.79 -3.84
CA PHE A 219 1.84 -32.23 -4.60
C PHE A 219 2.72 -31.07 -5.07
N GLN A 220 2.10 -29.96 -5.51
CA GLN A 220 2.83 -28.76 -5.91
C GLN A 220 3.44 -28.02 -4.72
N LEU A 221 2.75 -27.95 -3.57
CA LEU A 221 3.31 -27.38 -2.34
C LEU A 221 4.51 -28.19 -1.82
N ASP A 222 4.42 -29.53 -1.84
CA ASP A 222 5.52 -30.43 -1.46
C ASP A 222 6.73 -30.25 -2.40
N ARG A 223 6.47 -30.07 -3.70
CA ARG A 223 7.51 -29.78 -4.69
C ARG A 223 8.14 -28.40 -4.45
N ALA A 224 7.35 -27.40 -4.08
CA ALA A 224 7.82 -26.07 -3.71
C ALA A 224 8.73 -26.12 -2.46
N ARG A 225 8.40 -26.93 -1.45
CA ARG A 225 9.27 -27.12 -0.28
C ARG A 225 10.61 -27.75 -0.66
N LYS A 226 10.60 -28.76 -1.54
CA LYS A 226 11.83 -29.43 -2.01
C LYS A 226 12.82 -28.50 -2.71
N ILE A 227 12.35 -27.40 -3.28
CA ILE A 227 13.20 -26.38 -3.91
C ILE A 227 13.50 -25.17 -3.00
N GLY A 228 13.17 -25.26 -1.70
CA GLY A 228 13.53 -24.26 -0.69
C GLY A 228 12.54 -23.09 -0.53
N LEU A 229 11.33 -23.18 -1.07
CA LEU A 229 10.28 -22.19 -0.78
C LEU A 229 9.72 -22.44 0.63
N ALA A 230 9.67 -21.39 1.45
CA ALA A 230 9.17 -21.43 2.83
C ALA A 230 7.63 -21.50 2.88
N VAL A 231 7.08 -22.62 2.41
CA VAL A 231 5.64 -22.89 2.33
C VAL A 231 5.15 -23.44 3.68
N PRO A 232 4.10 -22.86 4.29
CA PRO A 232 3.53 -23.36 5.53
C PRO A 232 2.92 -24.76 5.36
N ASP A 233 2.83 -25.52 6.46
CA ASP A 233 2.09 -26.78 6.45
C ASP A 233 0.59 -26.50 6.45
N ILE A 234 -0.04 -26.83 5.32
CA ILE A 234 -1.47 -26.65 5.10
C ILE A 234 -2.16 -28.01 5.23
N GLN A 235 -3.20 -28.06 6.06
CA GLN A 235 -4.05 -29.25 6.24
C GLN A 235 -5.10 -29.39 5.14
#